data_AF-A0A0W0ZHU7-F1
#
_entry.id   AF-A0A0W0ZHU7-F1
#
_cell.length_a   1.000
_cell.length_b   1.000
_cell.length_c   1.000
_cell.angle_alpha   90.00
_cell.angle_beta   90.00
_cell.angle_gamma   90.00
#
_symmetry.space_group_name_H-M   'P 1'
#
loop_
_entity.id
_entity.type
_entity.pdbx_description
1 polymer ?
#
loop_
_entity_poly.entity_id
_entity_poly.type
_entity_poly.pdbx_seq_one_letter_code
_entity_poly.pdbx_strand_id
1 'polypeptide(L)'
;MKNNQLRLIYTNPIEISAEQALLQQLKELAEIGFNEDLKQFIKSNKDNIKLYTSTRFDASKYNKKYLDFIKAMILALSSAENDIDTIIIRKKHSLNQHYARQRQTKSEYVSIKDIQENSTLVENVTTRLHAFREKLVVIRNQQLILQAKSLVKLTYDDFVANQRNLTHIQGDYLSLLSSSKASLESFAEYGQNLDRLFGEKLASTLKKQLAVRKRIMGGILEECTATSAEEAIRSEQSELNKLIKNFESIMEQAAELRKLTALLKQIKSIEGLVIKKADELIPSDADQLEKFIQFIADKEHEVQDIKNGINGNSELHQQSIRAIEQLEHSLQQKKAQALSFLQQIRNKRSEAQQIIIEDSQAHVSVPDLPPIISAPKIEEVPIVKTEEVPAAKKERLQEAISLIRTYRKTIENEQDCFTVRFFHQSRNQAKIDYCKLLEKELNLQISSLNFESNLLLIINEAHEKVTNNFSAKKEITIGGSYFGTSRMLSLQRLIGIDDAWEAGHSKFLIFSTQSDFHGLKTSGIVSESKWNVVKKFYCEEDNSNEEYQNLKNQVFPSKTASNLQSDPPSPV
;
A
#
# COMPACT_ATOMS: atom_id res chain seq x y z
N MET A 1 46.63 36.96 16.58
CA MET A 1 45.42 36.37 15.96
C MET A 1 44.62 37.53 15.39
N LYS A 2 44.43 37.58 14.06
CA LYS A 2 43.60 38.60 13.40
C LYS A 2 42.14 38.33 13.78
N ASN A 3 41.67 38.94 14.86
CA ASN A 3 40.30 38.73 15.32
C ASN A 3 39.41 39.85 14.78
N ASN A 4 38.74 39.58 13.65
CA ASN A 4 37.85 40.56 13.03
C ASN A 4 36.69 40.96 13.95
N GLN A 5 36.28 40.08 14.87
CA GLN A 5 35.23 40.36 15.86
C GLN A 5 35.65 41.46 16.83
N LEU A 6 36.93 41.51 17.22
CA LEU A 6 37.47 42.59 18.05
C LEU A 6 37.39 43.94 17.32
N ARG A 7 37.69 43.99 16.02
CA ARG A 7 37.52 45.22 15.22
C ARG A 7 36.06 45.66 15.19
N LEU A 8 35.15 44.72 14.92
CA LEU A 8 33.73 45.02 14.76
C LEU A 8 33.08 45.52 16.06
N ILE A 9 33.52 45.05 17.24
CA ILE A 9 33.11 45.65 18.53
C ILE A 9 33.42 47.16 18.58
N TYR A 10 34.53 47.61 18.00
CA TYR A 10 34.94 49.01 18.07
C TYR A 10 34.41 49.88 16.93
N THR A 11 33.99 49.29 15.81
CA THR A 11 33.61 50.06 14.62
C THR A 11 32.17 49.87 14.18
N ASN A 12 31.65 48.63 14.20
CA ASN A 12 30.33 48.30 13.68
C ASN A 12 29.79 47.03 14.37
N PRO A 13 29.27 47.14 15.60
CA PRO A 13 28.92 45.97 16.41
C PRO A 13 27.76 45.14 15.83
N ILE A 14 26.91 45.73 14.99
CA ILE A 14 25.74 45.07 14.37
C ILE A 14 26.15 44.17 13.18
N GLU A 15 27.30 44.43 12.56
CA GLU A 15 27.68 43.76 11.32
C GLU A 15 28.05 42.28 11.52
N ILE A 16 27.35 41.41 10.78
CA ILE A 16 27.61 39.98 10.67
C ILE A 16 28.00 39.69 9.22
N SER A 17 29.20 39.15 9.01
CA SER A 17 29.70 38.89 7.67
C SER A 17 28.93 37.75 7.00
N ALA A 18 28.62 37.89 5.71
CA ALA A 18 28.07 36.80 4.89
C ALA A 18 29.16 35.88 4.31
N GLU A 19 30.42 36.35 4.27
CA GLU A 19 31.55 35.64 3.65
C GLU A 19 32.09 34.52 4.55
N GLN A 20 31.80 34.58 5.85
CA GLN A 20 32.26 33.61 6.84
C GLN A 20 31.07 32.95 7.54
N ALA A 21 31.16 31.65 7.79
CA ALA A 21 30.11 30.92 8.51
C ALA A 21 29.84 31.54 9.90
N LEU A 22 28.56 31.70 10.25
CA LEU A 22 28.10 32.35 11.49
C LEU A 22 28.73 31.74 12.75
N LEU A 23 28.78 30.41 12.85
CA LEU A 23 29.34 29.71 14.01
C LEU A 23 30.86 29.91 14.14
N GLN A 24 31.55 30.12 13.03
CA GLN A 24 32.98 30.42 13.04
C GLN A 24 33.23 31.86 13.52
N GLN A 25 32.40 32.82 13.11
CA GLN A 25 32.44 34.19 13.64
C GLN A 25 32.15 34.23 15.15
N LEU A 26 31.18 33.43 15.62
CA LEU A 26 30.88 33.28 17.05
C LEU A 26 32.03 32.69 17.85
N LYS A 27 32.71 31.68 17.29
CA LYS A 27 33.92 31.12 17.88
C LYS A 27 34.99 32.18 18.08
N GLU A 28 35.24 33.00 17.06
CA GLU A 28 36.21 34.10 17.14
C GLU A 28 35.81 35.17 18.16
N LEU A 29 34.52 35.47 18.28
CA LEU A 29 34.01 36.42 19.27
C LEU A 29 34.31 35.91 20.69
N ALA A 30 34.00 34.65 20.97
CA ALA A 30 34.25 34.05 22.28
C ALA A 30 35.75 33.91 22.60
N GLU A 31 36.61 33.73 21.59
CA GLU A 31 38.07 33.70 21.75
C GLU A 31 38.68 35.04 22.20
N ILE A 32 37.93 36.15 22.13
CA ILE A 32 38.32 37.41 22.78
C ILE A 32 38.45 37.20 24.29
N GLY A 33 37.55 36.41 24.88
CA GLY A 33 37.58 35.99 26.28
C GLY A 33 36.95 36.98 27.26
N PHE A 34 36.08 37.88 26.80
CA PHE A 34 35.38 38.85 27.68
C PHE A 34 34.34 38.21 28.60
N ASN A 35 33.97 36.96 28.35
CA ASN A 35 33.08 36.16 29.18
C ASN A 35 33.60 34.72 29.20
N GLU A 36 33.93 34.18 30.38
CA GLU A 36 34.59 32.88 30.49
C GLU A 36 33.62 31.72 30.22
N ASP A 37 32.35 31.85 30.62
CA ASP A 37 31.32 30.83 30.40
C ASP A 37 31.05 30.63 28.90
N LEU A 38 30.87 31.70 28.14
CA LEU A 38 30.71 31.65 26.69
C LEU A 38 31.95 31.02 26.02
N LYS A 39 33.14 31.38 26.48
CA LYS A 39 34.40 30.80 25.97
C LYS A 39 34.48 29.30 26.25
N GLN A 40 34.12 28.85 27.46
CA GLN A 40 34.09 27.43 27.80
C GLN A 40 32.99 26.67 27.05
N PHE A 41 31.82 27.29 26.83
CA PHE A 41 30.74 26.73 26.03
C PHE A 41 31.19 26.46 24.59
N ILE A 42 31.83 27.44 23.94
CA ILE A 42 32.38 27.30 22.59
C ILE A 42 33.48 26.24 22.55
N LYS A 43 34.36 26.21 23.54
CA LYS A 43 35.44 25.21 23.62
C LYS A 43 34.89 23.79 23.74
N SER A 44 33.89 23.59 24.59
CA SER A 44 33.24 22.29 24.81
C SER A 44 32.44 21.82 23.59
N ASN A 45 32.00 22.75 22.74
CA ASN A 45 31.23 22.47 21.52
C ASN A 45 32.06 22.61 20.21
N LYS A 46 33.39 22.59 20.29
CA LYS A 46 34.27 22.77 19.12
C LYS A 46 33.95 21.79 17.97
N ASP A 47 33.65 20.54 18.30
CA ASP A 47 33.34 19.52 17.30
C ASP A 47 31.99 19.76 16.63
N ASN A 48 30.99 20.22 17.38
CA ASN A 48 29.69 20.64 16.83
C ASN A 48 29.86 21.83 15.88
N ILE A 49 30.66 22.84 16.26
CA ILE A 49 30.97 23.98 15.40
C ILE A 49 31.63 23.52 14.10
N LYS A 50 32.63 22.63 14.18
CA LYS A 50 33.30 22.06 13.00
C LYS A 50 32.34 21.26 12.11
N LEU A 51 31.46 20.47 12.72
CA LEU A 51 30.46 19.68 12.00
C LEU A 51 29.48 20.57 11.24
N TYR A 52 28.88 21.55 11.93
CA TYR A 52 27.81 22.39 11.39
C TYR A 52 28.30 23.53 10.48
N THR A 53 29.61 23.76 10.42
CA THR A 53 30.24 24.64 9.43
C THR A 53 30.82 23.87 8.23
N SER A 54 30.75 22.53 8.24
CA SER A 54 31.23 21.71 7.14
C SER A 54 30.31 21.81 5.91
N THR A 55 30.89 21.80 4.72
CA THR A 55 30.15 21.70 3.44
C THR A 55 29.35 20.39 3.30
N ARG A 56 29.63 19.38 4.14
CA ARG A 56 28.90 18.11 4.18
C ARG A 56 27.61 18.18 5.01
N PHE A 57 27.47 19.19 5.86
CA PHE A 57 26.28 19.35 6.68
C PHE A 57 25.20 20.10 5.91
N ASP A 58 24.04 19.47 5.77
CA ASP A 58 22.90 20.02 5.04
C ASP A 58 21.89 20.64 6.02
N ALA A 59 22.02 21.95 6.26
CA ALA A 59 21.11 22.70 7.12
C ALA A 59 19.72 22.90 6.52
N SER A 60 19.47 22.51 5.25
CA SER A 60 18.14 22.54 4.65
C SER A 60 17.25 21.37 5.12
N LYS A 61 17.83 20.37 5.79
CA LYS A 61 17.12 19.24 6.39
C LYS A 61 16.97 19.44 7.89
N TYR A 62 15.87 18.92 8.45
CA TYR A 62 15.68 18.89 9.89
C TYR A 62 16.77 18.05 10.56
N ASN A 63 17.42 18.61 11.58
CA ASN A 63 18.33 17.88 12.44
C ASN A 63 18.11 18.28 13.91
N LYS A 64 17.62 17.33 14.71
CA LYS A 64 17.34 17.55 16.14
C LYS A 64 18.57 18.05 16.92
N LYS A 65 19.73 17.40 16.74
CA LYS A 65 20.97 17.78 17.45
C LYS A 65 21.43 19.19 17.07
N TYR A 66 21.27 19.57 15.81
CA TYR A 66 21.60 20.91 15.35
C TYR A 66 20.66 21.96 15.95
N LEU A 67 19.34 21.71 15.94
CA LEU A 67 18.37 22.59 16.59
C LEU A 67 18.66 22.76 18.08
N ASP A 68 18.92 21.66 18.81
CA ASP A 68 19.25 21.68 20.23
C ASP A 68 20.54 22.49 20.48
N PHE A 69 21.56 22.32 19.63
CA PHE A 69 22.80 23.09 19.69
C PHE A 69 22.57 24.60 19.45
N ILE A 70 21.75 24.97 18.45
CA ILE A 70 21.42 26.37 18.17
C ILE A 70 20.65 26.99 19.34
N LYS A 71 19.69 26.27 19.93
CA LYS A 71 18.97 26.70 21.14
C LYS A 71 19.92 26.96 22.31
N ALA A 72 20.86 26.04 22.56
CA ALA A 72 21.86 26.18 23.60
C ALA A 72 22.80 27.38 23.34
N MET A 73 23.20 27.61 22.08
CA MET A 73 24.01 28.76 21.70
C MET A 73 23.28 30.09 21.94
N ILE A 74 21.99 30.17 21.59
CA ILE A 74 21.17 31.37 21.85
C ILE A 74 21.13 31.67 23.35
N LEU A 75 20.94 30.65 24.19
CA LEU A 75 20.96 30.82 25.65
C LEU A 75 22.32 31.29 26.16
N ALA A 76 23.42 30.67 25.69
CA ALA A 76 24.77 31.06 26.09
C ALA A 76 25.08 32.52 25.74
N LEU A 77 24.63 33.01 24.58
CA LEU A 77 24.79 34.42 24.19
C LEU A 77 23.99 35.35 25.10
N SER A 78 22.72 35.02 25.40
CA SER A 78 21.90 35.81 26.32
C SER A 78 22.46 35.85 27.74
N SER A 79 23.06 34.75 28.22
CA SER A 79 23.73 34.74 29.52
C SER A 79 24.97 35.64 29.53
N ALA A 80 25.75 35.64 28.46
CA ALA A 80 26.98 36.44 28.35
C ALA A 80 26.74 37.96 28.34
N GLU A 81 25.53 38.42 27.98
CA GLU A 81 25.16 39.86 28.01
C GLU A 81 25.24 40.45 29.43
N ASN A 82 25.15 39.63 30.48
CA ASN A 82 25.11 40.08 31.87
C ASN A 82 26.48 40.13 32.56
N ASP A 83 27.53 39.61 31.94
CA ASP A 83 28.87 39.51 32.53
C ASP A 83 29.95 39.75 31.46
N ILE A 84 30.28 41.02 31.24
CA ILE A 84 31.22 41.48 30.22
C ILE A 84 32.47 42.08 30.88
N ASP A 85 33.59 41.37 30.78
CA ASP A 85 34.90 41.86 31.22
C ASP A 85 35.53 42.77 30.13
N THR A 86 35.31 44.07 30.28
CA THR A 86 35.89 45.09 29.41
C THR A 86 37.41 45.22 29.52
N ILE A 87 38.02 44.80 30.64
CA ILE A 87 39.48 44.83 30.82
C ILE A 87 40.14 43.85 29.85
N ILE A 88 39.58 42.65 29.69
CA ILE A 88 40.09 41.67 28.73
C ILE A 88 40.00 42.22 27.30
N ILE A 89 38.91 42.88 26.94
CA ILE A 89 38.72 43.48 25.62
C ILE A 89 39.78 44.57 25.37
N ARG A 90 39.99 45.47 26.33
CA ARG A 90 41.00 46.54 26.24
C ARG A 90 42.43 46.00 26.14
N LYS A 91 42.74 44.90 26.83
CA LYS A 91 44.03 44.20 26.70
C LYS A 91 44.21 43.64 25.28
N LYS A 92 43.18 43.02 24.70
CA LYS A 92 43.21 42.52 23.32
C LYS A 92 43.35 43.65 22.30
N HIS A 93 42.65 44.76 22.50
CA HIS A 93 42.78 45.96 21.67
C HIS A 93 44.20 46.54 21.74
N SER A 94 44.76 46.73 22.94
CA SER A 94 46.13 47.24 23.13
C SER A 94 47.17 46.37 22.42
N LEU A 95 47.01 45.04 22.50
CA LEU A 95 47.85 44.09 21.77
C LEU A 95 47.69 44.22 20.25
N ASN A 96 46.45 44.40 19.75
CA ASN A 96 46.21 44.68 18.33
C ASN A 96 46.89 45.99 17.87
N GLN A 97 46.78 47.07 18.66
CA GLN A 97 47.45 48.35 18.36
C GLN A 97 48.97 48.21 18.31
N HIS A 98 49.53 47.44 19.25
CA HIS A 98 50.96 47.16 19.27
C HIS A 98 51.40 46.51 17.95
N TYR A 99 50.72 45.45 17.51
CA TYR A 99 51.03 44.79 16.24
C TYR A 99 50.74 45.65 15.00
N ALA A 100 49.72 46.50 15.02
CA ALA A 100 49.43 47.43 13.92
C ALA A 100 50.54 48.49 13.71
N ARG A 101 51.29 48.82 14.77
CA ARG A 101 52.39 49.80 14.73
C ARG A 101 53.75 49.18 14.37
N GLN A 102 53.89 47.86 14.49
CA GLN A 102 55.14 47.17 14.15
C GLN A 102 55.34 47.06 12.64
N ARG A 103 56.54 47.39 12.14
CA ARG A 103 56.85 47.34 10.70
C ARG A 103 56.60 45.96 10.07
N GLN A 104 56.85 44.88 10.82
CA GLN A 104 56.74 43.50 10.34
C GLN A 104 55.28 43.01 10.24
N THR A 105 54.38 43.54 11.07
CA THR A 105 52.98 43.04 11.17
C THR A 105 51.93 44.10 10.82
N LYS A 106 52.31 45.34 10.46
CA LYS A 106 51.37 46.42 10.12
C LYS A 106 50.45 46.13 8.93
N SER A 107 50.87 45.30 7.97
CA SER A 107 50.03 44.89 6.83
C SER A 107 48.97 43.88 7.23
N GLU A 108 49.12 43.26 8.40
CA GLU A 108 48.29 42.19 8.90
C GLU A 108 47.25 42.66 9.93
N TYR A 109 47.54 43.74 10.65
CA TYR A 109 46.71 44.28 11.72
C TYR A 109 46.25 45.70 11.39
N VAL A 110 44.94 45.90 11.36
CA VAL A 110 44.34 47.23 11.14
C VAL A 110 44.37 48.03 12.44
N SER A 111 44.75 49.30 12.35
CA SER A 111 44.67 50.25 13.47
C SER A 111 43.20 50.57 13.77
N ILE A 112 42.77 50.29 15.01
CA ILE A 112 41.39 50.49 15.48
C ILE A 112 41.35 51.73 16.38
N LYS A 113 40.42 52.67 16.16
CA LYS A 113 40.25 53.81 17.07
C LYS A 113 39.75 53.32 18.44
N ASP A 114 40.29 53.88 19.52
CA ASP A 114 39.91 53.47 20.87
C ASP A 114 38.56 54.06 21.30
N ILE A 115 37.86 53.34 22.17
CA ILE A 115 36.62 53.77 22.83
C ILE A 115 36.99 54.15 24.27
N GLN A 116 36.83 55.44 24.59
CA GLN A 116 37.24 55.98 25.89
C GLN A 116 36.28 55.55 27.01
N GLU A 117 34.98 55.56 26.75
CA GLU A 117 33.95 55.24 27.74
C GLU A 117 33.73 53.73 27.87
N ASN A 118 33.78 53.22 29.11
CA ASN A 118 33.51 51.80 29.37
C ASN A 118 32.06 51.41 29.04
N SER A 119 31.10 52.31 29.29
CA SER A 119 29.68 52.13 28.95
C SER A 119 29.47 51.82 27.47
N THR A 120 30.08 52.61 26.58
CA THR A 120 30.02 52.38 25.12
C THR A 120 30.62 51.04 24.72
N LEU A 121 31.71 50.60 25.38
CA LEU A 121 32.31 49.30 25.07
C LEU A 121 31.42 48.14 25.50
N VAL A 122 30.78 48.22 26.68
CA VAL A 122 29.77 47.25 27.12
C VAL A 122 28.60 47.22 26.14
N GLU A 123 28.05 48.39 25.81
CA GLU A 123 26.94 48.52 24.87
C GLU A 123 27.27 47.87 23.51
N ASN A 124 28.44 48.15 22.94
CA ASN A 124 28.86 47.56 21.68
C ASN A 124 28.98 46.03 21.73
N VAL A 125 29.47 45.47 22.84
CA VAL A 125 29.55 44.01 23.02
C VAL A 125 28.13 43.43 23.12
N THR A 126 27.25 44.04 23.90
CA THR A 126 25.85 43.65 24.02
C THR A 126 25.12 43.72 22.67
N THR A 127 25.29 44.82 21.92
CA THR A 127 24.74 44.96 20.55
C THR A 127 25.26 43.86 19.63
N ARG A 128 26.53 43.48 19.75
CA ARG A 128 27.11 42.42 18.93
C ARG A 128 26.59 41.03 19.30
N LEU A 129 26.50 40.71 20.59
CA LEU A 129 25.87 39.47 21.08
C LEU A 129 24.43 39.36 20.59
N HIS A 130 23.67 40.45 20.68
CA HIS A 130 22.31 40.56 20.17
C HIS A 130 22.24 40.30 18.66
N ALA A 131 23.12 40.91 17.86
CA ALA A 131 23.14 40.71 16.40
C ALA A 131 23.38 39.24 16.01
N PHE A 132 24.26 38.53 16.73
CA PHE A 132 24.44 37.09 16.53
C PHE A 132 23.21 36.28 16.94
N ARG A 133 22.60 36.63 18.07
CA ARG A 133 21.38 35.98 18.57
C ARG A 133 20.26 36.05 17.55
N GLU A 134 20.01 37.21 16.96
CA GLU A 134 18.99 37.39 15.92
C GLU A 134 19.22 36.46 14.72
N LYS A 135 20.47 36.34 14.24
CA LYS A 135 20.80 35.41 13.15
C LYS A 135 20.58 33.95 13.53
N LEU A 136 20.90 33.56 14.77
CA LEU A 136 20.65 32.21 15.26
C LEU A 136 19.16 31.92 15.46
N VAL A 137 18.36 32.91 15.89
CA VAL A 137 16.90 32.79 16.01
C VAL A 137 16.26 32.50 14.65
N VAL A 138 16.72 33.15 13.58
CA VAL A 138 16.27 32.84 12.21
C VAL A 138 16.57 31.39 11.84
N ILE A 139 17.79 30.89 12.14
CA ILE A 139 18.19 29.50 11.88
C ILE A 139 17.35 28.52 12.72
N ARG A 140 17.13 28.82 14.00
CA ARG A 140 16.28 28.04 14.91
C ARG A 140 14.87 27.92 14.34
N ASN A 141 14.27 29.04 13.94
CA ASN A 141 12.92 29.09 13.39
C ASN A 141 12.83 28.28 12.10
N GLN A 142 13.83 28.36 11.21
CA GLN A 142 13.89 27.52 10.02
C GLN A 142 13.93 26.02 10.36
N GLN A 143 14.72 25.62 11.35
CA GLN A 143 14.79 24.23 11.80
C GLN A 143 13.49 23.76 12.49
N LEU A 144 12.77 24.65 13.18
CA LEU A 144 11.45 24.38 13.75
C LEU A 144 10.39 24.18 12.66
N ILE A 145 10.40 24.98 11.58
CA ILE A 145 9.56 24.74 10.39
C ILE A 145 9.86 23.37 9.77
N LEU A 146 11.15 23.03 9.63
CA LEU A 146 11.55 21.72 9.09
C LEU A 146 11.13 20.56 10.00
N GLN A 147 11.16 20.76 11.32
CA GLN A 147 10.64 19.80 12.28
C GLN A 147 9.12 19.61 12.11
N ALA A 148 8.36 20.70 12.00
CA ALA A 148 6.91 20.67 11.76
C ALA A 148 6.58 19.89 10.48
N LYS A 149 7.24 20.21 9.36
CA LYS A 149 7.14 19.47 8.09
C LYS A 149 7.46 18.00 8.23
N SER A 150 8.49 17.65 9.00
CA SER A 150 8.84 16.26 9.25
C SER A 150 7.75 15.51 10.02
N LEU A 151 7.04 16.15 10.96
CA LEU A 151 5.94 15.54 11.70
C LEU A 151 4.73 15.28 10.80
N VAL A 152 4.40 16.23 9.93
CA VAL A 152 3.34 16.09 8.92
C VAL A 152 3.67 14.95 7.98
N LYS A 153 4.89 14.93 7.42
CA LYS A 153 5.34 13.87 6.52
C LYS A 153 5.25 12.48 7.15
N LEU A 154 5.79 12.30 8.36
CA LEU A 154 5.70 11.01 9.06
C LEU A 154 4.24 10.57 9.28
N THR A 155 3.35 11.52 9.57
CA THR A 155 1.93 11.23 9.74
C THR A 155 1.24 10.90 8.43
N TYR A 156 1.62 11.57 7.34
CA TYR A 156 1.14 11.26 6.00
C TYR A 156 1.59 9.87 5.54
N ASP A 157 2.85 9.50 5.75
CA ASP A 157 3.38 8.18 5.39
C ASP A 157 2.64 7.06 6.13
N ASP A 158 2.39 7.24 7.44
CA ASP A 158 1.58 6.32 8.22
C ASP A 158 0.13 6.26 7.70
N PHE A 159 -0.44 7.40 7.29
CA PHE A 159 -1.81 7.48 6.79
C PHE A 159 -1.95 6.68 5.50
N VAL A 160 -1.05 6.88 4.55
CA VAL A 160 -1.02 6.14 3.28
C VAL A 160 -0.89 4.64 3.52
N ALA A 161 -0.03 4.22 4.46
CA ALA A 161 0.12 2.81 4.79
C ALA A 161 -1.18 2.19 5.35
N ASN A 162 -1.84 2.88 6.30
CA ASN A 162 -3.06 2.39 6.92
C ASN A 162 -4.26 2.45 5.96
N GLN A 163 -4.34 3.45 5.10
CA GLN A 163 -5.37 3.52 4.06
C GLN A 163 -5.26 2.36 3.07
N ARG A 164 -4.03 2.01 2.65
CA ARG A 164 -3.81 0.83 1.79
C ARG A 164 -4.22 -0.47 2.48
N ASN A 165 -3.89 -0.62 3.77
CA ASN A 165 -4.31 -1.78 4.56
C ASN A 165 -5.84 -1.85 4.67
N LEU A 166 -6.51 -0.71 4.87
CA LEU A 166 -7.98 -0.65 4.94
C LEU A 166 -8.61 -1.05 3.60
N THR A 167 -8.13 -0.49 2.48
CA THR A 167 -8.62 -0.83 1.15
C THR A 167 -8.41 -2.32 0.84
N HIS A 168 -7.25 -2.87 1.20
CA HIS A 168 -6.99 -4.30 1.00
C HIS A 168 -7.95 -5.18 1.80
N ILE A 169 -8.12 -4.91 3.10
CA ILE A 169 -8.98 -5.73 3.96
C ILE A 169 -10.46 -5.57 3.58
N GLN A 170 -10.89 -4.39 3.11
CA GLN A 170 -12.23 -4.19 2.53
C GLN A 170 -12.41 -5.03 1.24
N GLY A 171 -11.38 -5.11 0.39
CA GLY A 171 -11.41 -5.96 -0.81
C GLY A 171 -11.47 -7.46 -0.48
N ASP A 172 -10.72 -7.91 0.53
CA ASP A 172 -10.75 -9.29 1.00
C ASP A 172 -12.14 -9.65 1.54
N TYR A 173 -12.77 -8.73 2.27
CA TYR A 173 -14.14 -8.88 2.75
C TYR A 173 -15.17 -9.03 1.62
N LEU A 174 -15.10 -8.17 0.59
CA LEU A 174 -15.98 -8.27 -0.57
C LEU A 174 -15.78 -9.58 -1.34
N SER A 175 -14.53 -10.05 -1.41
CA SER A 175 -14.19 -11.34 -2.03
C SER A 175 -14.77 -12.51 -1.24
N LEU A 176 -14.75 -12.44 0.10
CA LEU A 176 -15.39 -13.44 0.97
C LEU A 176 -16.90 -13.47 0.79
N LEU A 177 -17.54 -12.31 0.67
CA LEU A 177 -18.97 -12.19 0.42
C LEU A 177 -19.39 -12.81 -0.91
N SER A 178 -18.56 -12.69 -1.94
CA SER A 178 -18.86 -13.16 -3.29
C SER A 178 -18.52 -14.64 -3.50
N SER A 179 -17.80 -15.27 -2.56
CA SER A 179 -17.32 -16.64 -2.70
C SER A 179 -18.34 -17.65 -2.18
N SER A 180 -18.85 -18.51 -3.07
CA SER A 180 -19.68 -19.67 -2.70
C SER A 180 -18.92 -20.70 -1.84
N LYS A 181 -17.58 -20.62 -1.78
CA LYS A 181 -16.72 -21.50 -0.98
C LYS A 181 -16.35 -20.90 0.38
N ALA A 182 -16.80 -19.69 0.70
CA ALA A 182 -16.48 -19.06 1.98
C ALA A 182 -17.07 -19.85 3.14
N SER A 183 -16.21 -20.38 4.01
CA SER A 183 -16.58 -21.14 5.20
C SER A 183 -16.51 -20.30 6.47
N LEU A 184 -16.99 -20.86 7.58
CA LEU A 184 -16.87 -20.23 8.90
C LEU A 184 -15.40 -19.95 9.26
N GLU A 185 -14.49 -20.85 8.86
CA GLU A 185 -13.04 -20.70 9.03
C GLU A 185 -12.50 -19.53 8.22
N SER A 186 -12.98 -19.32 6.97
CA SER A 186 -12.57 -18.19 6.14
C SER A 186 -12.91 -16.84 6.82
N PHE A 187 -14.10 -16.72 7.41
CA PHE A 187 -14.48 -15.53 8.17
C PHE A 187 -13.68 -15.37 9.48
N ALA A 188 -13.30 -16.48 10.13
CA ALA A 188 -12.46 -16.44 11.32
C ALA A 188 -11.02 -15.98 10.99
N GLU A 189 -10.43 -16.50 9.91
CA GLU A 189 -9.11 -16.08 9.41
C GLU A 189 -9.11 -14.61 9.02
N TYR A 190 -10.14 -14.17 8.32
CA TYR A 190 -10.34 -12.76 8.00
C TYR A 190 -10.41 -11.88 9.25
N GLY A 191 -11.19 -12.27 10.26
CA GLY A 191 -11.27 -11.55 11.53
C GLY A 191 -9.92 -11.41 12.22
N GLN A 192 -9.10 -12.47 12.22
CA GLN A 192 -7.73 -12.43 12.76
C GLN A 192 -6.84 -11.46 11.97
N ASN A 193 -6.95 -11.42 10.64
CA ASN A 193 -6.21 -10.48 9.81
C ASN A 193 -6.63 -9.02 10.06
N LEU A 194 -7.93 -8.77 10.20
CA LEU A 194 -8.49 -7.46 10.53
C LEU A 194 -7.99 -6.98 11.91
N ASP A 195 -7.97 -7.87 12.91
CA ASP A 195 -7.43 -7.55 14.24
C ASP A 195 -5.91 -7.40 14.25
N ARG A 196 -5.19 -8.14 13.40
CA ARG A 196 -3.75 -7.97 13.23
C ARG A 196 -3.41 -6.60 12.66
N LEU A 197 -4.26 -6.02 11.82
CA LEU A 197 -3.99 -4.71 11.19
C LEU A 197 -4.54 -3.54 12.01
N PHE A 198 -5.74 -3.70 12.58
CA PHE A 198 -6.47 -2.59 13.19
C PHE A 198 -6.87 -2.86 14.64
N GLY A 199 -6.39 -3.94 15.27
CA GLY A 199 -6.79 -4.34 16.62
C GLY A 199 -6.45 -3.31 17.68
N GLU A 200 -7.04 -3.43 18.86
CA GLU A 200 -6.96 -2.43 19.94
C GLU A 200 -5.51 -2.04 20.30
N LYS A 201 -4.59 -3.01 20.30
CA LYS A 201 -3.17 -2.77 20.60
C LYS A 201 -2.51 -1.84 19.57
N LEU A 202 -2.74 -2.06 18.28
CA LEU A 202 -2.17 -1.22 17.23
C LEU A 202 -2.87 0.13 17.17
N ALA A 203 -4.20 0.13 17.25
CA ALA A 203 -5.01 1.33 17.31
C ALA A 203 -4.57 2.26 18.45
N SER A 204 -4.37 1.71 19.66
CA SER A 204 -3.90 2.48 20.81
C SER A 204 -2.47 2.98 20.65
N THR A 205 -1.58 2.19 20.04
CA THR A 205 -0.19 2.60 19.76
C THR A 205 -0.16 3.78 18.77
N LEU A 206 -0.92 3.69 17.68
CA LEU A 206 -1.05 4.76 16.69
C LEU A 206 -1.65 6.03 17.32
N LYS A 207 -2.76 5.91 18.08
CA LYS A 207 -3.35 7.06 18.79
C LYS A 207 -2.35 7.75 19.71
N LYS A 208 -1.53 6.99 20.45
CA LYS A 208 -0.46 7.55 21.29
C LYS A 208 0.59 8.28 20.46
N GLN A 209 1.02 7.71 19.34
CA GLN A 209 2.00 8.35 18.44
C GLN A 209 1.46 9.66 17.86
N LEU A 210 0.21 9.68 17.38
CA LEU A 210 -0.45 10.88 16.86
C LEU A 210 -0.58 11.96 17.94
N ALA A 211 -0.98 11.58 19.16
CA ALA A 211 -1.05 12.51 20.29
C ALA A 211 0.32 13.13 20.64
N VAL A 212 1.39 12.33 20.60
CA VAL A 212 2.77 12.82 20.80
C VAL A 212 3.15 13.81 19.70
N ARG A 213 2.87 13.50 18.43
CA ARG A 213 3.17 14.41 17.30
C ARG A 213 2.40 15.73 17.42
N LYS A 214 1.12 15.67 17.77
CA LYS A 214 0.28 16.85 18.02
C LYS A 214 0.83 17.71 19.18
N ARG A 215 1.28 17.08 20.27
CA ARG A 215 1.92 17.79 21.39
C ARG A 215 3.21 18.47 20.97
N ILE A 216 4.09 17.79 20.22
CA ILE A 216 5.34 18.38 19.73
C ILE A 216 5.04 19.57 18.82
N MET A 217 4.07 19.44 17.90
CA MET A 217 3.63 20.55 17.05
C MET A 217 3.11 21.75 17.86
N GLY A 218 2.35 21.50 18.93
CA GLY A 218 1.92 22.54 19.88
C GLY A 218 3.10 23.28 20.52
N GLY A 219 4.09 22.55 21.03
CA GLY A 219 5.30 23.16 21.60
C GLY A 219 6.12 23.96 20.58
N ILE A 220 6.19 23.50 19.31
CA ILE A 220 6.84 24.26 18.24
C ILE A 220 6.11 25.58 17.98
N LEU A 221 4.78 25.58 17.96
CA LEU A 221 3.97 26.79 17.76
C LEU A 221 4.14 27.79 18.92
N GLU A 222 4.14 27.30 20.16
CA GLU A 222 4.40 28.12 21.34
C GLU A 222 5.78 28.79 21.25
N GLU A 223 6.83 28.05 20.87
CA GLU A 223 8.19 28.58 20.70
C GLU A 223 8.32 29.62 19.57
N CYS A 224 7.42 29.60 18.59
CA CYS A 224 7.44 30.48 17.41
C CYS A 224 6.38 31.57 17.44
N THR A 225 5.63 31.74 18.53
CA THR A 225 4.61 32.78 18.64
C THR A 225 5.21 34.17 18.44
N ALA A 226 4.54 35.01 17.65
CA ALA A 226 4.97 36.35 17.25
C ALA A 226 6.29 36.39 16.46
N THR A 227 6.69 35.28 15.84
CA THR A 227 7.85 35.22 14.93
C THR A 227 7.40 35.06 13.47
N SER A 228 8.30 35.34 12.52
CA SER A 228 8.04 35.13 11.09
C SER A 228 7.77 33.67 10.70
N ALA A 229 8.04 32.70 11.59
CA ALA A 229 7.78 31.29 11.34
C ALA A 229 6.37 30.83 11.78
N GLU A 230 5.64 31.63 12.54
CA GLU A 230 4.36 31.24 13.14
C GLU A 230 3.34 30.79 12.08
N GLU A 231 3.17 31.56 11.01
CA GLU A 231 2.21 31.27 9.95
C GLU A 231 2.52 29.94 9.25
N ALA A 232 3.79 29.70 8.92
CA ALA A 232 4.22 28.44 8.34
C ALA A 232 3.93 27.25 9.26
N ILE A 233 4.17 27.39 10.57
CA ILE A 233 3.90 26.33 11.55
C ILE A 233 2.39 26.12 11.73
N ARG A 234 1.57 27.17 11.72
CA ARG A 234 0.10 27.06 11.77
C ARG A 234 -0.45 26.30 10.57
N SER A 235 0.10 26.55 9.38
CA SER A 235 -0.24 25.79 8.16
C SER A 235 0.05 24.29 8.34
N GLU A 236 1.26 23.93 8.78
CA GLU A 236 1.64 22.53 9.04
C GLU A 236 0.81 21.89 10.17
N GLN A 237 0.44 22.65 11.21
CA GLN A 237 -0.44 22.19 12.27
C GLN A 237 -1.86 21.86 11.76
N SER A 238 -2.39 22.69 10.85
CA SER A 238 -3.68 22.43 10.21
C SER A 238 -3.65 21.12 9.41
N GLU A 239 -2.62 20.91 8.60
CA GLU A 239 -2.44 19.67 7.84
C GLU A 239 -2.28 18.45 8.76
N LEU A 240 -1.52 18.57 9.85
CA LEU A 240 -1.41 17.51 10.85
C LEU A 240 -2.78 17.15 11.44
N ASN A 241 -3.58 18.14 11.81
CA ASN A 241 -4.92 17.92 12.36
C ASN A 241 -5.86 17.27 11.34
N LYS A 242 -5.77 17.65 10.06
CA LYS A 242 -6.53 17.02 8.97
C LYS A 242 -6.16 15.54 8.82
N LEU A 243 -4.87 15.21 8.83
CA LEU A 243 -4.41 13.82 8.77
C LEU A 243 -4.88 13.00 9.97
N ILE A 244 -4.85 13.58 11.18
CA ILE A 244 -5.36 12.92 12.40
C ILE A 244 -6.85 12.57 12.26
N LYS A 245 -7.67 13.50 11.74
CA LYS A 245 -9.10 13.23 11.48
C LYS A 245 -9.30 12.11 10.44
N ASN A 246 -8.51 12.11 9.38
CA ASN A 246 -8.58 11.05 8.36
C ASN A 246 -8.24 9.68 8.95
N PHE A 247 -7.28 9.62 9.90
CA PHE A 247 -7.00 8.39 10.64
C PHE A 247 -8.14 7.93 11.53
N GLU A 248 -8.84 8.85 12.19
CA GLU A 248 -10.02 8.52 12.99
C GLU A 248 -11.08 7.85 12.10
N SER A 249 -11.31 8.38 10.89
CA SER A 249 -12.20 7.77 9.90
C SER A 249 -11.75 6.36 9.46
N ILE A 250 -10.46 6.12 9.24
CA ILE A 250 -9.94 4.77 8.94
C ILE A 250 -10.27 3.80 10.08
N MET A 251 -10.09 4.23 11.33
CA MET A 251 -10.35 3.40 12.50
C MET A 251 -11.85 3.10 12.68
N GLU A 252 -12.72 4.07 12.37
CA GLU A 252 -14.17 3.88 12.36
C GLU A 252 -14.59 2.86 11.31
N GLN A 253 -14.11 2.99 10.07
CA GLN A 253 -14.40 2.04 8.99
C GLN A 253 -13.91 0.62 9.34
N ALA A 254 -12.74 0.48 9.95
CA ALA A 254 -12.25 -0.82 10.41
C ALA A 254 -13.13 -1.41 11.53
N ALA A 255 -13.67 -0.56 12.41
CA ALA A 255 -14.60 -1.00 13.46
C ALA A 255 -15.97 -1.42 12.89
N GLU A 256 -16.49 -0.71 11.89
CA GLU A 256 -17.69 -1.13 11.15
C GLU A 256 -17.48 -2.48 10.47
N LEU A 257 -16.34 -2.66 9.81
CA LEU A 257 -16.00 -3.90 9.13
C LEU A 257 -15.93 -5.10 10.09
N ARG A 258 -15.45 -4.90 11.32
CA ARG A 258 -15.52 -5.92 12.38
C ARG A 258 -16.94 -6.30 12.73
N LYS A 259 -17.83 -5.31 12.90
CA LYS A 259 -19.24 -5.56 13.22
C LYS A 259 -19.90 -6.37 12.12
N LEU A 260 -19.72 -5.98 10.86
CA LEU A 260 -20.28 -6.70 9.73
C LEU A 260 -19.74 -8.13 9.62
N THR A 261 -18.44 -8.31 9.83
CA THR A 261 -17.80 -9.64 9.87
C THR A 261 -18.39 -10.54 10.95
N ALA A 262 -18.64 -10.00 12.15
CA ALA A 262 -19.25 -10.74 13.24
C ALA A 262 -20.68 -11.21 12.90
N LEU A 263 -21.49 -10.34 12.28
CA LEU A 263 -22.84 -10.68 11.82
C LEU A 263 -22.80 -11.77 10.74
N LEU A 264 -21.93 -11.66 9.74
CA LEU A 264 -21.81 -12.67 8.70
C LEU A 264 -21.28 -14.01 9.20
N LYS A 265 -20.43 -14.00 10.24
CA LYS A 265 -20.00 -15.22 10.90
C LYS A 265 -21.18 -15.96 11.56
N GLN A 266 -22.15 -15.23 12.12
CA GLN A 266 -23.39 -15.82 12.64
C GLN A 266 -24.22 -16.44 11.50
N ILE A 267 -24.37 -15.72 10.39
CA ILE A 267 -25.05 -16.19 9.17
C ILE A 267 -24.44 -17.49 8.64
N LYS A 268 -23.11 -17.57 8.53
CA LYS A 268 -22.40 -18.79 8.13
C LYS A 268 -22.54 -19.93 9.14
N SER A 269 -22.66 -19.62 10.42
CA SER A 269 -22.97 -20.63 11.44
C SER A 269 -24.37 -21.20 11.24
N ILE A 270 -25.37 -20.37 10.90
CA ILE A 270 -26.73 -20.82 10.60
C ILE A 270 -26.75 -21.72 9.35
N GLU A 271 -26.07 -21.31 8.28
CA GLU A 271 -25.91 -22.11 7.07
C GLU A 271 -25.34 -23.51 7.39
N GLY A 272 -24.25 -23.57 8.15
CA GLY A 272 -23.65 -24.85 8.56
C GLY A 272 -24.58 -25.72 9.40
N LEU A 273 -25.36 -25.13 10.31
CA LEU A 273 -26.36 -25.86 11.09
C LEU A 273 -27.47 -26.44 10.21
N VAL A 274 -27.94 -25.70 9.20
CA VAL A 274 -28.97 -26.16 8.26
C VAL A 274 -28.44 -27.28 7.37
N ILE A 275 -27.22 -27.17 6.86
CA ILE A 275 -26.58 -28.24 6.07
C ILE A 275 -26.49 -29.51 6.90
N LYS A 276 -25.93 -29.43 8.11
CA LYS A 276 -25.80 -30.58 9.01
C LYS A 276 -27.16 -31.23 9.31
N LYS A 277 -28.19 -30.42 9.57
CA LYS A 277 -29.54 -30.93 9.84
C LYS A 277 -30.18 -31.59 8.62
N ALA A 278 -29.88 -31.09 7.42
CA ALA A 278 -30.34 -31.68 6.17
C ALA A 278 -29.64 -33.02 5.87
N ASP A 279 -28.35 -33.15 6.20
CA ASP A 279 -27.58 -34.39 6.01
C ASP A 279 -28.07 -35.52 6.93
N GLU A 280 -28.63 -35.17 8.09
CA GLU A 280 -29.26 -36.11 9.05
C GLU A 280 -30.69 -36.53 8.65
N LEU A 281 -31.27 -35.92 7.61
CA LEU A 281 -32.67 -36.10 7.23
C LEU A 281 -32.90 -37.39 6.44
N ILE A 282 -33.90 -38.20 6.84
CA ILE A 282 -34.41 -39.31 6.04
C ILE A 282 -35.64 -38.82 5.24
N PRO A 283 -35.56 -38.68 3.89
CA PRO A 283 -36.63 -38.05 3.10
C PRO A 283 -37.96 -38.80 3.07
N SER A 284 -38.01 -40.04 3.58
CA SER A 284 -39.22 -40.86 3.68
C SER A 284 -39.86 -40.84 5.08
N ASP A 285 -39.25 -40.15 6.06
CA ASP A 285 -39.77 -40.00 7.42
C ASP A 285 -40.51 -38.65 7.56
N ALA A 286 -41.84 -38.73 7.67
CA ALA A 286 -42.69 -37.53 7.76
C ALA A 286 -42.45 -36.71 9.05
N ASP A 287 -42.19 -37.36 10.19
CA ASP A 287 -41.97 -36.66 11.46
C ASP A 287 -40.63 -35.92 11.45
N GLN A 288 -39.61 -36.48 10.79
CA GLN A 288 -38.33 -35.79 10.60
C GLN A 288 -38.46 -34.59 9.64
N LEU A 289 -39.24 -34.73 8.57
CA LEU A 289 -39.52 -33.63 7.63
C LEU A 289 -40.24 -32.47 8.31
N GLU A 290 -41.27 -32.73 9.13
CA GLU A 290 -41.97 -31.67 9.88
C GLU A 290 -41.03 -30.93 10.85
N LYS A 291 -40.20 -31.67 11.60
CA LYS A 291 -39.19 -31.07 12.49
C LYS A 291 -38.16 -30.23 11.73
N PHE A 292 -37.75 -30.68 10.55
CA PHE A 292 -36.80 -29.95 9.70
C PHE A 292 -37.41 -28.67 9.13
N ILE A 293 -38.69 -28.70 8.71
CA ILE A 293 -39.42 -27.51 8.23
C ILE A 293 -39.56 -26.46 9.33
N GLN A 294 -39.92 -26.87 10.55
CA GLN A 294 -39.99 -25.96 11.70
C GLN A 294 -38.60 -25.38 12.02
N PHE A 295 -37.56 -26.21 12.02
CA PHE A 295 -36.18 -25.78 12.23
C PHE A 295 -35.74 -24.73 11.20
N ILE A 296 -36.04 -24.90 9.91
CA ILE A 296 -35.72 -23.88 8.90
C ILE A 296 -36.52 -22.60 9.17
N ALA A 297 -37.80 -22.69 9.53
CA ALA A 297 -38.61 -21.51 9.84
C ALA A 297 -38.03 -20.67 10.99
N ASP A 298 -37.56 -21.34 12.05
CA ASP A 298 -36.90 -20.66 13.18
C ASP A 298 -35.59 -19.98 12.73
N LYS A 299 -34.82 -20.62 11.84
CA LYS A 299 -33.58 -20.06 11.29
C LYS A 299 -33.79 -18.94 10.28
N GLU A 300 -34.87 -18.96 9.51
CA GLU A 300 -35.28 -17.84 8.65
C GLU A 300 -35.52 -16.57 9.49
N HIS A 301 -36.17 -16.70 10.65
CA HIS A 301 -36.38 -15.57 11.56
C HIS A 301 -35.05 -15.03 12.13
N GLU A 302 -34.15 -15.91 12.56
CA GLU A 302 -32.84 -15.51 13.08
C GLU A 302 -32.00 -14.79 12.01
N VAL A 303 -32.04 -15.25 10.75
CA VAL A 303 -31.38 -14.59 9.62
C VAL A 303 -31.97 -13.20 9.36
N GLN A 304 -33.29 -13.05 9.41
CA GLN A 304 -33.95 -11.76 9.23
C GLN A 304 -33.57 -10.77 10.34
N ASP A 305 -33.46 -11.22 11.59
CA ASP A 305 -33.01 -10.39 12.71
C ASP A 305 -31.57 -9.90 12.51
N ILE A 306 -30.67 -10.77 12.04
CA ILE A 306 -29.29 -10.40 11.71
C ILE A 306 -29.26 -9.38 10.56
N LYS A 307 -30.05 -9.59 9.50
CA LYS A 307 -30.18 -8.68 8.36
C LYS A 307 -30.63 -7.29 8.81
N ASN A 308 -31.64 -7.22 9.68
CA ASN A 308 -32.14 -5.97 10.26
C ASN A 308 -31.11 -5.27 11.15
N GLY A 309 -30.12 -6.01 11.68
CA GLY A 309 -28.99 -5.46 12.45
C GLY A 309 -27.95 -4.72 11.61
N ILE A 310 -27.97 -4.84 10.28
CA ILE A 310 -27.04 -4.16 9.37
C ILE A 310 -27.54 -2.73 9.10
N ASN A 311 -26.96 -1.77 9.80
CA ASN A 311 -27.28 -0.35 9.64
C ASN A 311 -26.20 0.36 8.81
N GLY A 312 -26.52 0.71 7.56
CA GLY A 312 -25.63 1.49 6.70
C GLY A 312 -25.99 1.37 5.22
N ASN A 313 -25.45 2.27 4.40
CA ASN A 313 -25.74 2.34 2.97
C ASN A 313 -24.49 2.21 2.07
N SER A 314 -23.31 1.99 2.66
CA SER A 314 -22.08 1.81 1.87
C SER A 314 -22.11 0.50 1.08
N GLU A 315 -21.24 0.38 0.09
CA GLU A 315 -21.12 -0.83 -0.73
C GLU A 315 -20.93 -2.09 0.14
N LEU A 316 -20.12 -2.01 1.19
CA LEU A 316 -19.90 -3.12 2.13
C LEU A 316 -21.21 -3.57 2.80
N HIS A 317 -22.06 -2.63 3.21
CA HIS A 317 -23.36 -2.92 3.82
C HIS A 317 -24.30 -3.56 2.79
N GLN A 318 -24.40 -2.97 1.61
CA GLN A 318 -25.27 -3.48 0.53
C GLN A 318 -24.88 -4.88 0.09
N GLN A 319 -23.58 -5.15 -0.07
CA GLN A 319 -23.08 -6.47 -0.45
C GLN A 319 -23.28 -7.50 0.68
N SER A 320 -23.16 -7.06 1.94
CA SER A 320 -23.47 -7.94 3.09
C SER A 320 -24.94 -8.33 3.12
N ILE A 321 -25.84 -7.36 2.88
CA ILE A 321 -27.29 -7.62 2.80
C ILE A 321 -27.60 -8.58 1.65
N ARG A 322 -27.01 -8.37 0.46
CA ARG A 322 -27.21 -9.28 -0.69
C ARG A 322 -26.73 -10.70 -0.42
N ALA A 323 -25.59 -10.87 0.26
CA ALA A 323 -25.10 -12.20 0.62
C ALA A 323 -26.04 -12.90 1.61
N ILE A 324 -26.65 -12.14 2.53
CA ILE A 324 -27.67 -12.67 3.43
C ILE A 324 -28.93 -13.06 2.66
N GLU A 325 -29.39 -12.23 1.72
CA GLU A 325 -30.55 -12.52 0.86
C GLU A 325 -30.39 -13.80 0.04
N GLN A 326 -29.17 -14.07 -0.44
CA GLN A 326 -28.86 -15.33 -1.12
C GLN A 326 -29.01 -16.55 -0.19
N LEU A 327 -28.60 -16.43 1.07
CA LEU A 327 -28.82 -17.48 2.07
C LEU A 327 -30.31 -17.63 2.40
N GLU A 328 -31.04 -16.53 2.61
CA GLU A 328 -32.49 -16.54 2.85
C GLU A 328 -33.21 -17.33 1.75
N HIS A 329 -32.87 -17.04 0.50
CA HIS A 329 -33.43 -17.76 -0.65
C HIS A 329 -33.05 -19.25 -0.65
N SER A 330 -31.81 -19.61 -0.30
CA SER A 330 -31.38 -21.02 -0.20
C SER A 330 -32.14 -21.78 0.90
N LEU A 331 -32.38 -21.15 2.05
CA LEU A 331 -33.17 -21.71 3.14
C LEU A 331 -34.64 -21.94 2.71
N GLN A 332 -35.25 -20.94 2.07
CA GLN A 332 -36.61 -21.03 1.53
C GLN A 332 -36.75 -22.17 0.51
N GLN A 333 -35.76 -22.33 -0.38
CA GLN A 333 -35.73 -23.44 -1.34
C GLN A 333 -35.67 -24.81 -0.65
N LYS A 334 -34.80 -24.98 0.35
CA LYS A 334 -34.70 -26.23 1.12
C LYS A 334 -36.01 -26.54 1.87
N LYS A 335 -36.66 -25.52 2.43
CA LYS A 335 -37.96 -25.64 3.08
C LYS A 335 -39.06 -26.06 2.09
N ALA A 336 -39.10 -25.45 0.90
CA ALA A 336 -40.05 -25.83 -0.15
C ALA A 336 -39.85 -27.26 -0.65
N GLN A 337 -38.60 -27.71 -0.79
CA GLN A 337 -38.29 -29.11 -1.12
C GLN A 337 -38.77 -30.08 -0.04
N ALA A 338 -38.51 -29.79 1.24
CA ALA A 338 -38.99 -30.60 2.35
C ALA A 338 -40.52 -30.68 2.41
N LEU A 339 -41.21 -29.56 2.16
CA LEU A 339 -42.68 -29.52 2.04
C LEU A 339 -43.18 -30.39 0.89
N SER A 340 -42.50 -30.38 -0.25
CA SER A 340 -42.85 -31.22 -1.40
C SER A 340 -42.73 -32.72 -1.07
N PHE A 341 -41.63 -33.15 -0.44
CA PHE A 341 -41.46 -34.55 0.00
C PHE A 341 -42.54 -34.96 1.01
N LEU A 342 -42.82 -34.11 1.99
CA LEU A 342 -43.88 -34.34 2.98
C LEU A 342 -45.24 -34.57 2.29
N GLN A 343 -45.56 -33.75 1.28
CA GLN A 343 -46.81 -33.86 0.54
C GLN A 343 -46.87 -35.14 -0.31
N GLN A 344 -45.75 -35.57 -0.91
CA GLN A 344 -45.67 -36.85 -1.62
C GLN A 344 -45.90 -38.05 -0.69
N ILE A 345 -45.34 -38.03 0.53
CA ILE A 345 -45.58 -39.07 1.53
C ILE A 345 -47.06 -39.12 1.92
N ARG A 346 -47.66 -37.95 2.17
CA ARG A 346 -49.08 -37.83 2.50
C ARG A 346 -49.97 -38.35 1.37
N ASN A 347 -49.67 -38.00 0.12
CA ASN A 347 -50.42 -38.48 -1.05
C ASN A 347 -50.30 -40.00 -1.23
N LYS A 348 -49.09 -40.58 -1.13
CA LYS A 348 -48.89 -42.04 -1.19
C LYS A 348 -49.62 -42.77 -0.07
N ARG A 349 -49.68 -42.19 1.13
CA ARG A 349 -50.44 -42.76 2.25
C ARG A 349 -51.96 -42.72 1.98
N SER A 350 -52.46 -41.65 1.37
CA SER A 350 -53.86 -41.53 0.95
C SER A 350 -54.21 -42.50 -0.18
N GLU A 351 -53.33 -42.66 -1.18
CA GLU A 351 -53.49 -43.62 -2.29
C GLU A 351 -53.46 -45.07 -1.77
N ALA A 352 -52.53 -45.40 -0.88
CA ALA A 352 -52.49 -46.72 -0.24
C ALA A 352 -53.73 -47.00 0.62
N GLN A 353 -54.33 -45.98 1.23
CA GLN A 353 -55.60 -46.09 1.95
C GLN A 353 -56.80 -46.25 1.00
N GLN A 354 -56.79 -45.63 -0.19
CA GLN A 354 -57.82 -45.82 -1.22
C GLN A 354 -57.78 -47.22 -1.85
N ILE A 355 -56.60 -47.78 -2.11
CA ILE A 355 -56.46 -49.14 -2.65
C ILE A 355 -57.00 -50.19 -1.67
N ILE A 356 -56.78 -50.02 -0.36
CA ILE A 356 -57.35 -50.92 0.68
C ILE A 356 -58.89 -50.82 0.74
N ILE A 357 -59.46 -49.68 0.35
CA ILE A 357 -60.92 -49.48 0.28
C ILE A 357 -61.50 -50.06 -1.02
N GLU A 358 -60.81 -49.95 -2.16
CA GLU A 358 -61.24 -50.51 -3.44
C GLU A 358 -61.08 -52.04 -3.53
N ASP A 359 -60.09 -52.64 -2.86
CA ASP A 359 -59.93 -54.11 -2.80
C ASP A 359 -61.00 -54.79 -1.91
N SER A 360 -61.80 -53.99 -1.19
CA SER A 360 -62.98 -54.46 -0.46
C SER A 360 -64.28 -54.38 -1.28
N GLN A 361 -64.26 -53.75 -2.47
CA GLN A 361 -65.45 -53.61 -3.34
C GLN A 361 -65.08 -53.47 -4.82
N ALA A 362 -64.80 -54.57 -5.53
CA ALA A 362 -65.07 -54.64 -6.98
C ALA A 362 -65.06 -56.08 -7.53
N HIS A 363 -66.25 -56.64 -7.74
CA HIS A 363 -66.48 -57.70 -8.72
C HIS A 363 -67.01 -57.06 -10.01
N VAL A 364 -66.38 -57.41 -11.14
CA VAL A 364 -66.98 -57.60 -12.48
C VAL A 364 -67.21 -56.35 -13.37
N SER A 365 -66.35 -56.15 -14.38
CA SER A 365 -66.62 -56.38 -15.83
C SER A 365 -65.86 -55.44 -16.80
N VAL A 366 -65.44 -56.03 -17.91
CA VAL A 366 -64.80 -55.53 -19.16
C VAL A 366 -65.73 -55.99 -20.34
N PRO A 367 -65.67 -55.58 -21.64
CA PRO A 367 -64.77 -54.70 -22.44
C PRO A 367 -65.47 -53.69 -23.41
N ASP A 368 -64.71 -52.85 -24.14
CA ASP A 368 -64.57 -52.90 -25.62
C ASP A 368 -63.67 -51.79 -26.23
N LEU A 369 -62.92 -52.18 -27.28
CA LEU A 369 -62.00 -51.43 -28.19
C LEU A 369 -62.77 -50.95 -29.46
N PRO A 370 -62.23 -50.33 -30.57
CA PRO A 370 -60.86 -49.92 -31.02
C PRO A 370 -60.85 -48.56 -31.85
N PRO A 371 -60.04 -48.32 -32.93
CA PRO A 371 -58.57 -48.30 -33.17
C PRO A 371 -58.04 -46.96 -33.82
N ILE A 372 -56.74 -46.90 -34.20
CA ILE A 372 -56.15 -46.39 -35.51
C ILE A 372 -54.87 -45.48 -35.44
N ILE A 373 -53.75 -46.06 -35.92
CA ILE A 373 -52.79 -45.62 -36.99
C ILE A 373 -51.57 -44.67 -36.73
N SER A 374 -50.41 -45.27 -37.06
CA SER A 374 -49.19 -44.82 -37.79
C SER A 374 -48.07 -43.94 -37.21
N ALA A 375 -46.86 -44.46 -37.41
CA ALA A 375 -45.57 -43.78 -37.49
C ALA A 375 -45.41 -43.00 -38.82
N PRO A 376 -44.49 -42.01 -38.86
CA PRO A 376 -43.31 -42.20 -39.71
C PRO A 376 -41.99 -41.70 -39.08
N LYS A 377 -40.89 -42.35 -39.50
CA LYS A 377 -39.49 -41.93 -39.35
C LYS A 377 -39.14 -41.03 -40.54
N ILE A 378 -38.52 -39.88 -40.28
CA ILE A 378 -37.98 -38.97 -41.30
C ILE A 378 -36.45 -38.92 -41.16
N GLU A 379 -35.82 -39.39 -42.24
CA GLU A 379 -34.61 -38.92 -42.95
C GLU A 379 -33.39 -38.36 -42.18
N GLU A 380 -32.26 -39.01 -42.46
CA GLU A 380 -30.91 -38.48 -42.34
C GLU A 380 -30.59 -37.43 -43.44
N VAL A 381 -29.44 -36.77 -43.25
CA VAL A 381 -28.59 -36.01 -44.19
C VAL A 381 -28.60 -34.48 -43.91
N PRO A 382 -27.48 -33.72 -43.98
CA PRO A 382 -26.05 -34.07 -43.97
C PRO A 382 -25.23 -33.34 -42.88
N ILE A 383 -24.10 -33.94 -42.52
CA ILE A 383 -22.96 -33.26 -41.88
C ILE A 383 -22.36 -32.28 -42.91
N VAL A 384 -22.54 -30.98 -42.67
CA VAL A 384 -21.76 -29.92 -43.32
C VAL A 384 -20.62 -29.56 -42.38
N LYS A 385 -19.41 -30.00 -42.72
CA LYS A 385 -18.16 -29.45 -42.17
C LYS A 385 -17.99 -28.04 -42.74
N THR A 386 -18.25 -27.02 -41.94
CA THR A 386 -17.89 -25.63 -42.25
C THR A 386 -16.97 -25.09 -41.15
N GLU A 387 -15.68 -25.04 -41.50
CA GLU A 387 -14.67 -24.01 -41.19
C GLU A 387 -14.90 -22.98 -40.06
N GLU A 388 -15.26 -23.39 -38.83
CA GLU A 388 -15.33 -22.47 -37.67
C GLU A 388 -14.28 -22.71 -36.57
N VAL A 389 -13.19 -23.43 -36.86
CA VAL A 389 -12.09 -23.66 -35.89
C VAL A 389 -10.87 -22.70 -35.98
N PRO A 390 -10.76 -21.67 -36.87
CA PRO A 390 -9.70 -20.67 -36.75
C PRO A 390 -9.95 -19.60 -35.66
N ALA A 391 -11.21 -19.33 -35.30
CA ALA A 391 -11.56 -18.17 -34.47
C ALA A 391 -11.06 -18.32 -33.02
N ALA A 392 -11.33 -19.46 -32.38
CA ALA A 392 -10.91 -19.70 -31.00
C ALA A 392 -9.39 -19.69 -30.84
N LYS A 393 -8.63 -20.29 -31.78
CA LYS A 393 -7.15 -20.27 -31.74
C LYS A 393 -6.61 -18.85 -31.83
N LYS A 394 -7.18 -18.08 -32.76
CA LYS A 394 -6.82 -16.70 -33.00
C LYS A 394 -7.13 -15.83 -31.78
N GLU A 395 -8.28 -16.01 -31.14
CA GLU A 395 -8.65 -15.31 -29.91
C GLU A 395 -7.69 -15.64 -28.75
N ARG A 396 -7.35 -16.91 -28.54
CA ARG A 396 -6.42 -17.30 -27.47
C ARG A 396 -5.00 -16.79 -27.70
N LEU A 397 -4.52 -16.77 -28.95
CA LEU A 397 -3.23 -16.16 -29.28
C LEU A 397 -3.26 -14.62 -29.13
N GLN A 398 -4.38 -13.99 -29.52
CA GLN A 398 -4.59 -12.56 -29.32
C GLN A 398 -4.65 -12.19 -27.83
N GLU A 399 -5.18 -13.06 -26.98
CA GLU A 399 -5.14 -12.90 -25.51
C GLU A 399 -3.69 -12.89 -25.00
N ALA A 400 -2.83 -13.81 -25.46
CA ALA A 400 -1.41 -13.81 -25.11
C ALA A 400 -0.72 -12.48 -25.51
N ILE A 401 -0.99 -12.02 -26.73
CA ILE A 401 -0.45 -10.75 -27.26
C ILE A 401 -0.96 -9.56 -26.45
N SER A 402 -2.25 -9.56 -26.09
CA SER A 402 -2.88 -8.52 -25.28
C SER A 402 -2.23 -8.44 -23.88
N LEU A 403 -1.96 -9.58 -23.26
CA LEU A 403 -1.24 -9.66 -21.99
C LEU A 403 0.17 -9.09 -22.06
N ILE A 404 0.94 -9.48 -23.08
CA ILE A 404 2.29 -8.95 -23.32
C ILE A 404 2.26 -7.43 -23.49
N ARG A 405 1.31 -6.93 -24.30
CA ARG A 405 1.15 -5.49 -24.56
C ARG A 405 0.75 -4.72 -23.30
N THR A 406 -0.16 -5.28 -22.51
CA THR A 406 -0.63 -4.66 -21.25
C THR A 406 0.51 -4.57 -20.24
N TYR A 407 1.29 -5.64 -20.10
CA TYR A 407 2.46 -5.65 -19.23
C TYR A 407 3.53 -4.65 -19.68
N ARG A 408 3.84 -4.61 -20.99
CA ARG A 408 4.77 -3.62 -21.56
C ARG A 408 4.36 -2.19 -21.23
N LYS A 409 3.11 -1.82 -21.52
CA LYS A 409 2.57 -0.48 -21.22
C LYS A 409 2.64 -0.16 -19.73
N THR A 410 2.49 -1.16 -18.86
CA THR A 410 2.61 -0.97 -17.42
C THR A 410 4.04 -0.59 -17.03
N ILE A 411 5.05 -1.28 -17.57
CA ILE A 411 6.46 -0.95 -17.30
C ILE A 411 6.84 0.41 -17.93
N GLU A 412 6.37 0.70 -19.14
CA GLU A 412 6.60 1.99 -19.81
C GLU A 412 6.07 3.15 -18.93
N ASN A 413 4.84 3.05 -18.42
CA ASN A 413 4.28 4.04 -17.50
C ASN A 413 5.05 4.15 -16.17
N GLU A 414 5.51 3.02 -15.61
CA GLU A 414 6.32 3.03 -14.37
C GLU A 414 7.68 3.70 -14.58
N GLN A 415 8.25 3.64 -15.79
CA GLN A 415 9.52 4.28 -16.14
C GLN A 415 9.37 5.80 -16.32
N ASP A 416 8.22 6.27 -16.81
CA ASP A 416 7.93 7.69 -17.03
C ASP A 416 7.47 8.42 -15.76
N CYS A 417 6.80 7.73 -14.82
CA CYS A 417 6.24 8.35 -13.61
C CYS A 417 7.20 8.45 -12.41
N PHE A 418 8.35 7.77 -12.40
CA PHE A 418 9.25 7.71 -11.24
C PHE A 418 10.71 8.03 -11.61
N THR A 419 11.44 8.73 -10.73
CA THR A 419 12.91 8.89 -10.83
C THR A 419 13.61 7.58 -10.43
N VAL A 420 13.52 6.57 -11.30
CA VAL A 420 14.14 5.25 -11.05
C VAL A 420 15.66 5.34 -11.26
N ARG A 421 16.47 4.85 -10.32
CA ARG A 421 17.96 4.86 -10.44
C ARG A 421 18.41 4.17 -11.74
N PHE A 422 19.48 4.67 -12.37
CA PHE A 422 20.03 4.22 -13.68
C PHE A 422 20.02 2.70 -13.93
N PHE A 423 20.42 1.87 -12.96
CA PHE A 423 20.47 0.41 -13.13
C PHE A 423 19.09 -0.26 -13.28
N HIS A 424 18.03 0.34 -12.73
CA HIS A 424 16.66 -0.18 -12.87
C HIS A 424 16.02 0.26 -14.20
N GLN A 425 16.43 1.40 -14.75
CA GLN A 425 16.00 1.84 -16.07
C GLN A 425 16.52 0.90 -17.17
N SER A 426 17.80 0.51 -17.12
CA SER A 426 18.38 -0.45 -18.09
C SER A 426 17.63 -1.80 -18.09
N ARG A 427 17.30 -2.33 -16.91
CA ARG A 427 16.62 -3.62 -16.77
C ARG A 427 15.14 -3.57 -17.17
N ASN A 428 14.48 -2.43 -16.96
CA ASN A 428 13.11 -2.21 -17.43
C ASN A 428 13.09 -2.05 -18.96
N GLN A 429 14.06 -1.36 -19.54
CA GLN A 429 14.21 -1.24 -20.99
C GLN A 429 14.39 -2.61 -21.66
N ALA A 430 15.26 -3.47 -21.13
CA ALA A 430 15.44 -4.83 -21.66
C ALA A 430 14.14 -5.66 -21.66
N LYS A 431 13.27 -5.46 -20.66
CA LYS A 431 11.95 -6.12 -20.57
C LYS A 431 10.95 -5.55 -21.57
N ILE A 432 10.95 -4.22 -21.75
CA ILE A 432 10.13 -3.54 -22.75
C ILE A 432 10.50 -4.04 -24.16
N ASP A 433 11.80 -4.12 -24.46
CA ASP A 433 12.30 -4.57 -25.75
C ASP A 433 11.96 -6.04 -26.02
N TYR A 434 12.12 -6.90 -25.01
CA TYR A 434 11.67 -8.29 -25.07
C TYR A 434 10.17 -8.38 -25.40
N CYS A 435 9.31 -7.63 -24.70
CA CYS A 435 7.87 -7.63 -24.97
C CYS A 435 7.54 -7.12 -26.39
N LYS A 436 8.24 -6.10 -26.90
CA LYS A 436 8.05 -5.60 -28.27
C LYS A 436 8.40 -6.66 -29.31
N LEU A 437 9.51 -7.37 -29.12
CA LEU A 437 9.96 -8.41 -30.04
C LEU A 437 9.03 -9.63 -30.01
N LEU A 438 8.65 -10.10 -28.82
CA LEU A 438 7.72 -11.21 -28.68
C LEU A 438 6.33 -10.88 -29.24
N GLU A 439 5.81 -9.68 -28.96
CA GLU A 439 4.56 -9.21 -29.57
C GLU A 439 4.66 -9.21 -31.10
N LYS A 440 5.76 -8.71 -31.67
CA LYS A 440 5.96 -8.68 -33.12
C LYS A 440 5.97 -10.09 -33.71
N GLU A 441 6.71 -11.02 -33.12
CA GLU A 441 6.81 -12.39 -33.61
C GLU A 441 5.47 -13.11 -33.54
N LEU A 442 4.73 -13.00 -32.44
CA LEU A 442 3.41 -13.63 -32.31
C LEU A 442 2.37 -13.01 -33.26
N ASN A 443 2.42 -11.70 -33.51
CA ASN A 443 1.53 -11.06 -34.50
C ASN A 443 1.76 -11.58 -35.92
N LEU A 444 3.00 -11.93 -36.29
CA LEU A 444 3.30 -12.53 -37.60
C LEU A 444 2.67 -13.93 -37.74
N GLN A 445 2.54 -14.65 -36.63
CA GLN A 445 1.96 -16.00 -36.61
C GLN A 445 0.43 -16.00 -36.70
N ILE A 446 -0.24 -14.88 -36.39
CA ILE A 446 -1.71 -14.79 -36.47
C ILE A 446 -2.23 -15.11 -37.88
N SER A 447 -1.54 -14.63 -38.92
CA SER A 447 -1.95 -14.82 -40.31
C SER A 447 -1.65 -16.22 -40.86
N SER A 448 -0.80 -17.00 -40.18
CA SER A 448 -0.42 -18.36 -40.57
C SER A 448 -1.13 -19.45 -39.75
N LEU A 449 -2.00 -19.08 -38.80
CA LEU A 449 -2.76 -20.03 -37.99
C LEU A 449 -3.71 -20.87 -38.85
N ASN A 450 -3.61 -22.19 -38.69
CA ASN A 450 -4.49 -23.19 -39.28
C ASN A 450 -4.98 -24.17 -38.20
N PHE A 451 -5.82 -25.14 -38.60
CA PHE A 451 -6.39 -26.13 -37.67
C PHE A 451 -5.33 -26.94 -36.91
N GLU A 452 -4.22 -27.29 -37.56
CA GLU A 452 -3.12 -28.10 -36.99
C GLU A 452 -2.15 -27.28 -36.12
N SER A 453 -2.30 -25.96 -36.08
CA SER A 453 -1.43 -25.07 -35.33
C SER A 453 -1.53 -25.34 -33.82
N ASN A 454 -0.37 -25.52 -33.19
CA ASN A 454 -0.24 -25.69 -31.73
C ASN A 454 0.22 -24.37 -31.11
N LEU A 455 -0.67 -23.72 -30.34
CA LEU A 455 -0.41 -22.40 -29.78
C LEU A 455 0.74 -22.40 -28.76
N LEU A 456 0.90 -23.44 -27.95
CA LEU A 456 2.03 -23.54 -27.02
C LEU A 456 3.35 -23.63 -27.77
N LEU A 457 3.41 -24.45 -28.82
CA LEU A 457 4.61 -24.57 -29.64
C LEU A 457 4.95 -23.23 -30.30
N ILE A 458 3.95 -22.55 -30.88
CA ILE A 458 4.12 -21.24 -31.51
C ILE A 458 4.66 -20.20 -30.51
N ILE A 459 4.12 -20.18 -29.29
CA ILE A 459 4.55 -19.24 -28.24
C ILE A 459 5.98 -19.54 -27.78
N ASN A 460 6.33 -20.81 -27.58
CA ASN A 460 7.66 -21.23 -27.15
C ASN A 460 8.72 -21.03 -28.25
N GLU A 461 8.42 -21.32 -29.52
CA GLU A 461 9.31 -21.03 -30.66
C GLU A 461 9.55 -19.52 -30.82
N ALA A 462 8.50 -18.71 -30.66
CA ALA A 462 8.63 -17.26 -30.67
C ALA A 462 9.48 -16.76 -29.49
N HIS A 463 9.30 -17.34 -28.30
CA HIS A 463 10.14 -17.04 -27.13
C HIS A 463 11.61 -17.41 -27.37
N GLU A 464 11.88 -18.59 -27.89
CA GLU A 464 13.23 -19.07 -28.19
C GLU A 464 13.90 -18.18 -29.24
N LYS A 465 13.21 -17.86 -30.33
CA LYS A 465 13.71 -16.99 -31.40
C LYS A 465 14.05 -15.59 -30.90
N VAL A 466 13.23 -15.04 -30.01
CA VAL A 466 13.48 -13.72 -29.39
C VAL A 466 14.65 -13.80 -28.42
N THR A 467 14.75 -14.84 -27.60
CA THR A 467 15.79 -14.94 -26.55
C THR A 467 17.16 -15.37 -27.07
N ASN A 468 17.24 -16.18 -28.12
CA ASN A 468 18.51 -16.60 -28.73
C ASN A 468 19.23 -15.46 -29.46
N ASN A 469 18.50 -14.42 -29.89
CA ASN A 469 19.06 -13.22 -30.50
C ASN A 469 19.29 -12.06 -29.51
N PHE A 470 19.03 -12.27 -28.22
CA PHE A 470 19.04 -11.20 -27.21
C PHE A 470 20.29 -11.27 -26.31
N SER A 471 21.20 -10.30 -26.46
CA SER A 471 22.44 -10.21 -25.67
C SER A 471 22.20 -10.06 -24.16
N ALA A 472 20.99 -9.64 -23.75
CA ALA A 472 20.58 -9.47 -22.36
C ALA A 472 19.70 -10.62 -21.81
N LYS A 473 19.82 -11.86 -22.35
CA LYS A 473 19.09 -13.06 -21.85
C LYS A 473 19.20 -13.25 -20.33
N LYS A 474 20.33 -12.84 -19.74
CA LYS A 474 20.57 -12.82 -18.29
C LYS A 474 19.76 -11.76 -17.54
N GLU A 475 19.38 -10.64 -18.13
CA GLU A 475 18.66 -9.56 -17.43
C GLU A 475 17.15 -9.81 -17.30
N ILE A 476 16.58 -10.56 -18.24
CA ILE A 476 15.18 -11.02 -18.20
C ILE A 476 14.97 -12.19 -17.21
N THR A 477 16.00 -12.99 -16.94
CA THR A 477 15.93 -14.23 -16.12
C THR A 477 16.69 -14.20 -14.78
N ILE A 478 17.72 -13.35 -14.59
CA ILE A 478 18.49 -13.31 -13.31
C ILE A 478 17.67 -12.63 -12.21
N GLY A 479 17.26 -13.47 -11.27
CA GLY A 479 16.54 -13.08 -10.07
C GLY A 479 17.42 -12.48 -8.97
N GLY A 480 16.96 -11.34 -8.50
CA GLY A 480 17.33 -10.75 -7.21
C GLY A 480 16.14 -9.87 -6.81
N SER A 481 15.55 -10.16 -5.66
CA SER A 481 14.50 -9.45 -4.90
C SER A 481 14.02 -8.08 -5.45
N TYR A 482 13.43 -8.03 -6.65
CA TYR A 482 12.85 -6.81 -7.21
C TYR A 482 11.61 -7.19 -8.04
N PHE A 483 10.48 -6.60 -7.63
CA PHE A 483 9.12 -6.80 -8.16
C PHE A 483 9.02 -7.01 -9.67
N GLY A 484 9.84 -6.32 -10.47
CA GLY A 484 9.80 -6.40 -11.92
C GLY A 484 10.18 -7.75 -12.51
N THR A 485 11.04 -8.57 -11.87
CA THR A 485 11.46 -9.87 -12.46
C THR A 485 10.45 -10.96 -12.17
N SER A 486 9.84 -10.95 -10.98
CA SER A 486 8.74 -11.86 -10.66
C SER A 486 7.49 -11.61 -11.49
N ARG A 487 7.18 -10.34 -11.82
CA ARG A 487 6.08 -10.01 -12.74
C ARG A 487 6.34 -10.50 -14.17
N MET A 488 7.56 -10.37 -14.68
CA MET A 488 7.92 -10.90 -16.01
C MET A 488 7.79 -12.43 -16.07
N LEU A 489 8.31 -13.14 -15.05
CA LEU A 489 8.15 -14.59 -14.95
C LEU A 489 6.67 -14.99 -14.85
N SER A 490 5.85 -14.22 -14.13
CA SER A 490 4.41 -14.48 -14.04
C SER A 490 3.71 -14.29 -15.40
N LEU A 491 4.11 -13.29 -16.19
CA LEU A 491 3.64 -13.13 -17.58
C LEU A 491 4.05 -14.32 -18.44
N GLN A 492 5.32 -14.72 -18.39
CA GLN A 492 5.83 -15.82 -19.20
C GLN A 492 5.11 -17.15 -18.87
N ARG A 493 4.86 -17.40 -17.59
CA ARG A 493 4.07 -18.56 -17.15
C ARG A 493 2.61 -18.49 -17.60
N LEU A 494 1.98 -17.32 -17.54
CA LEU A 494 0.59 -17.16 -17.99
C LEU A 494 0.42 -17.40 -19.48
N ILE A 495 1.36 -16.97 -20.31
CA ILE A 495 1.28 -17.17 -21.77
C ILE A 495 1.76 -18.57 -22.20
N GLY A 496 2.22 -19.40 -21.26
CA GLY A 496 2.57 -20.79 -21.53
C GLY A 496 4.00 -21.04 -22.02
N ILE A 497 4.97 -20.21 -21.62
CA ILE A 497 6.40 -20.47 -21.90
C ILE A 497 6.94 -21.52 -20.94
N ASP A 498 7.40 -22.65 -21.48
CA ASP A 498 7.87 -23.82 -20.75
C ASP A 498 9.11 -23.49 -19.90
N ASP A 499 10.09 -22.80 -20.47
CA ASP A 499 11.32 -22.36 -19.79
C ASP A 499 11.03 -21.56 -18.49
N ALA A 500 9.90 -20.85 -18.44
CA ALA A 500 9.53 -20.05 -17.27
C ALA A 500 8.99 -20.89 -16.11
N TRP A 501 8.54 -22.12 -16.36
CA TRP A 501 8.12 -23.08 -15.35
C TRP A 501 9.31 -23.81 -14.74
N GLU A 502 10.39 -23.99 -15.50
CA GLU A 502 11.67 -24.54 -15.02
C GLU A 502 12.58 -23.49 -14.36
N ALA A 503 12.38 -22.20 -14.70
CA ALA A 503 13.07 -21.07 -14.08
C ALA A 503 12.30 -20.51 -12.86
N GLY A 504 13.03 -19.90 -11.90
CA GLY A 504 12.40 -19.19 -10.77
C GLY A 504 12.90 -19.55 -9.38
N HIS A 505 13.84 -20.50 -9.26
CA HIS A 505 14.36 -20.96 -7.97
C HIS A 505 15.49 -20.07 -7.44
N SER A 506 15.37 -19.61 -6.20
CA SER A 506 16.38 -18.81 -5.50
C SER A 506 17.46 -19.71 -4.90
N LYS A 507 18.74 -19.48 -5.26
CA LYS A 507 19.89 -19.99 -4.48
C LYS A 507 20.23 -18.97 -3.40
N PHE A 508 19.75 -19.18 -2.18
CA PHE A 508 20.19 -18.42 -1.02
C PHE A 508 21.40 -19.12 -0.39
N LEU A 509 22.48 -18.36 -0.17
CA LEU A 509 23.74 -18.73 0.48
C LEU A 509 23.75 -20.11 1.19
N ILE A 510 24.48 -21.07 0.60
CA ILE A 510 25.00 -22.33 1.19
C ILE A 510 23.98 -23.46 1.48
N PHE A 511 22.66 -23.28 1.35
CA PHE A 511 21.69 -24.39 1.46
C PHE A 511 20.90 -24.62 0.17
N SER A 512 20.97 -25.85 -0.35
CA SER A 512 20.38 -26.27 -1.63
C SER A 512 18.90 -26.65 -1.51
N THR A 513 18.05 -25.72 -1.11
CA THR A 513 16.59 -25.88 -1.25
C THR A 513 16.09 -24.95 -2.35
N GLN A 514 15.73 -25.52 -3.50
CA GLN A 514 15.06 -24.81 -4.59
C GLN A 514 13.73 -24.25 -4.05
N SER A 515 13.70 -22.95 -3.75
CA SER A 515 12.47 -22.24 -3.40
C SER A 515 12.23 -21.15 -4.42
N ASP A 516 11.01 -21.09 -4.95
CA ASP A 516 10.60 -20.05 -5.90
C ASP A 516 10.78 -18.64 -5.32
N PHE A 517 11.02 -17.66 -6.20
CA PHE A 517 11.10 -16.25 -5.81
C PHE A 517 9.84 -15.81 -5.06
N HIS A 518 10.01 -15.07 -3.96
CA HIS A 518 8.89 -14.57 -3.15
C HIS A 518 7.84 -13.80 -3.96
N GLY A 519 8.25 -12.98 -4.92
CA GLY A 519 7.33 -12.24 -5.79
C GLY A 519 6.55 -13.11 -6.79
N LEU A 520 7.03 -14.32 -7.08
CA LEU A 520 6.37 -15.30 -7.95
C LEU A 520 5.39 -16.17 -7.13
N LYS A 521 5.73 -16.45 -5.86
CA LYS A 521 4.78 -17.04 -4.91
C LYS A 521 3.57 -16.13 -4.68
N THR A 522 3.77 -14.81 -4.62
CA THR A 522 2.68 -13.85 -4.43
C THR A 522 1.75 -13.72 -5.64
N SER A 523 2.20 -14.00 -6.86
CA SER A 523 1.29 -14.04 -8.02
C SER A 523 0.47 -15.34 -8.09
N GLY A 524 0.86 -16.37 -7.32
CA GLY A 524 0.11 -17.63 -7.23
C GLY A 524 0.29 -18.57 -8.42
N ILE A 525 1.10 -18.21 -9.43
CA ILE A 525 1.36 -19.04 -10.63
C ILE A 525 2.63 -19.89 -10.45
N VAL A 526 2.62 -20.77 -9.44
CA VAL A 526 3.79 -21.60 -9.04
C VAL A 526 3.53 -23.10 -8.99
N SER A 527 2.27 -23.55 -9.06
CA SER A 527 1.94 -24.98 -8.95
C SER A 527 1.67 -25.64 -10.30
N GLU A 528 1.90 -26.95 -10.35
CA GLU A 528 1.54 -27.82 -11.48
C GLU A 528 0.05 -27.70 -11.86
N SER A 529 -0.82 -27.47 -10.88
CA SER A 529 -2.24 -27.21 -11.14
C SER A 529 -2.49 -25.93 -11.93
N LYS A 530 -1.70 -24.86 -11.71
CA LYS A 530 -1.80 -23.63 -12.50
C LYS A 530 -1.18 -23.81 -13.88
N TRP A 531 -0.10 -24.58 -13.98
CA TRP A 531 0.45 -24.97 -15.27
C TRP A 531 -0.58 -25.70 -16.12
N ASN A 532 -1.27 -26.68 -15.53
CA ASN A 532 -2.35 -27.39 -16.21
C ASN A 532 -3.46 -26.45 -16.68
N VAL A 533 -3.89 -25.47 -15.89
CA VAL A 533 -4.89 -24.47 -16.35
C VAL A 533 -4.41 -23.70 -17.60
N VAL A 534 -3.15 -23.23 -17.60
CA VAL A 534 -2.57 -22.53 -18.76
C VAL A 534 -2.45 -23.47 -19.97
N LYS A 535 -1.97 -24.69 -19.76
CA LYS A 535 -1.81 -25.69 -20.80
C LYS A 535 -3.15 -26.05 -21.44
N LYS A 536 -4.18 -26.34 -20.63
CA LYS A 536 -5.54 -26.62 -21.10
C LYS A 536 -6.11 -25.48 -21.94
N PHE A 537 -5.81 -24.24 -21.55
CA PHE A 537 -6.20 -23.07 -22.32
C PHE A 537 -5.49 -22.99 -23.68
N TYR A 538 -4.17 -23.14 -23.76
CA TYR A 538 -3.49 -23.06 -25.05
C TYR A 538 -3.57 -24.34 -25.90
N CYS A 539 -3.93 -25.48 -25.30
CA CYS A 539 -4.28 -26.73 -25.98
C CYS A 539 -5.76 -26.83 -26.39
N GLU A 540 -6.54 -25.76 -26.16
CA GLU A 540 -7.92 -25.66 -26.65
C GLU A 540 -8.93 -26.63 -26.00
N GLU A 541 -8.68 -27.08 -24.77
CA GLU A 541 -9.64 -27.93 -24.06
C GLU A 541 -10.95 -27.17 -23.77
N ASP A 542 -12.08 -27.88 -23.83
CA ASP A 542 -13.40 -27.33 -23.52
C ASP A 542 -13.47 -26.82 -22.08
N ASN A 543 -14.21 -25.73 -21.85
CA ASN A 543 -14.37 -25.07 -20.55
C ASN A 543 -13.08 -24.54 -19.88
N SER A 544 -11.93 -24.57 -20.57
CA SER A 544 -10.66 -24.05 -20.04
C SER A 544 -10.59 -22.52 -19.95
N ASN A 545 -11.47 -21.79 -20.67
CA ASN A 545 -11.45 -20.33 -20.70
C ASN A 545 -11.74 -19.72 -19.32
N GLU A 546 -12.78 -20.18 -18.60
CA GLU A 546 -13.15 -19.57 -17.32
C GLU A 546 -12.04 -19.71 -16.27
N GLU A 547 -11.47 -20.90 -16.13
CA GLU A 547 -10.35 -21.15 -15.20
C GLU A 547 -9.11 -20.32 -15.57
N TYR A 548 -8.81 -20.20 -16.86
CA TYR A 548 -7.69 -19.38 -17.34
C TYR A 548 -7.92 -17.89 -17.11
N GLN A 549 -9.11 -17.36 -17.39
CA GLN A 549 -9.44 -15.95 -17.15
C GLN A 549 -9.39 -15.61 -15.66
N ASN A 550 -9.84 -16.52 -14.79
CA ASN A 550 -9.71 -16.37 -13.33
C ASN A 550 -8.24 -16.35 -12.90
N LEU A 551 -7.40 -17.25 -13.43
CA LEU A 551 -5.95 -17.24 -13.17
C LEU A 551 -5.27 -15.97 -13.70
N LYS A 552 -5.65 -15.51 -14.88
CA LYS A 552 -5.16 -14.27 -15.49
C LYS A 552 -5.48 -13.06 -14.62
N ASN A 553 -6.72 -12.93 -14.17
CA ASN A 553 -7.18 -11.82 -13.32
C ASN A 553 -6.53 -11.84 -11.93
N GLN A 554 -6.20 -13.02 -11.40
CA GLN A 554 -5.42 -13.17 -10.17
C GLN A 554 -3.99 -12.63 -10.34
N VAL A 555 -3.34 -12.92 -11.47
CA VAL A 555 -1.93 -12.60 -11.70
C VAL A 555 -1.74 -11.17 -12.24
N PHE A 556 -2.62 -10.70 -13.13
CA PHE A 556 -2.65 -9.34 -13.70
C PHE A 556 -4.09 -8.76 -13.64
N PRO A 557 -4.52 -8.22 -12.50
CA PRO A 557 -5.83 -7.59 -12.38
C PRO A 557 -5.92 -6.37 -13.32
N SER A 558 -6.99 -6.31 -14.13
CA SER A 558 -7.21 -5.24 -15.10
C SER A 558 -7.65 -3.93 -14.42
N LYS A 559 -7.06 -2.79 -14.83
CA LYS A 559 -7.34 -1.45 -14.27
C LYS A 559 -8.80 -1.00 -14.37
N THR A 560 -9.65 -1.66 -15.15
CA THR A 560 -11.10 -1.39 -15.18
C THR A 560 -11.77 -1.73 -13.84
N ALA A 561 -11.21 -2.66 -13.06
CA ALA A 561 -11.60 -2.87 -11.67
C ALA A 561 -10.97 -1.85 -10.69
N SER A 562 -10.02 -1.02 -11.17
CA SER A 562 -9.33 0.01 -10.40
C SER A 562 -9.82 1.44 -10.69
N ASN A 563 -10.72 1.63 -11.67
CA ASN A 563 -11.15 2.93 -12.18
C ASN A 563 -12.59 3.34 -11.78
N LEU A 564 -13.22 2.66 -10.82
CA LEU A 564 -14.46 3.17 -10.21
C LEU A 564 -14.23 4.16 -9.05
N GLN A 565 -12.98 4.54 -8.74
CA GLN A 565 -12.68 5.61 -7.78
C GLN A 565 -11.44 6.40 -8.16
N SER A 566 -11.60 7.36 -9.07
CA SER A 566 -10.82 8.61 -9.03
C SER A 566 -11.39 9.61 -10.03
N ASP A 567 -12.31 10.46 -9.58
CA ASP A 567 -12.47 11.78 -10.21
C ASP A 567 -11.27 12.65 -9.84
N PRO A 568 -10.69 13.43 -10.77
CA PRO A 568 -9.65 14.38 -10.46
C PRO A 568 -10.25 15.61 -9.75
N PRO A 569 -9.55 16.26 -8.80
CA PRO A 569 -10.04 17.49 -8.21
C PRO A 569 -9.99 18.63 -9.24
N SER A 570 -11.10 19.35 -9.36
CA SER A 570 -11.19 20.65 -10.05
C SER A 570 -10.19 21.65 -9.46
N PRO A 571 -9.64 22.56 -10.29
CA PRO A 571 -8.69 23.56 -9.82
C PRO A 571 -9.41 24.70 -9.10
N VAL A 572 -9.04 24.94 -7.84
CA VAL A 572 -9.10 26.23 -7.15
C VAL A 572 -7.77 26.44 -6.44
#